data_AF-B4RJP3-F1
#
_entry.id   AF-B4RJP3-F1
#
_cell.length_a   1.000
_cell.length_b   1.000
_cell.length_c   1.000
_cell.angle_alpha   90.00
_cell.angle_beta   90.00
_cell.angle_gamma   90.00
#
_symmetry.space_group_name_H-M   'P 1'
#
loop_
_entity.id
_entity.type
_entity.pdbx_description
1 polymer ?
#
loop_
_entity_poly.entity_id
_entity_poly.type
_entity_poly.pdbx_seq_one_letter_code
_entity_poly.pdbx_strand_id
1 'polypeptide(L)'
;MRAAVMQGFATATDLADYLVKKGMPFRDAHEVVAQAVRHADEAGVDLSELPLEALQGFSKLISDDVYGVLTPEGSLNARNHLGGTAPEQVRLQVKRWREMSA
;
A
#
# COMPACT_ATOMS: atom_id res chain seq x y z
N MET A 1 13.70 -11.27 5.71
CA MET A 1 12.31 -10.83 5.91
C MET A 1 11.88 -9.79 4.89
N ARG A 2 12.57 -8.64 4.73
CA ARG A 2 12.19 -7.58 3.78
C ARG A 2 11.91 -8.06 2.34
N ALA A 3 12.78 -8.89 1.78
CA ALA A 3 12.60 -9.44 0.43
C ALA A 3 11.27 -10.19 0.24
N ALA A 4 10.79 -10.90 1.27
CA ALA A 4 9.52 -11.62 1.21
C ALA A 4 8.29 -10.67 1.25
N VAL A 5 8.42 -9.49 1.87
CA VAL A 5 7.35 -8.47 1.91
C VAL A 5 7.19 -7.79 0.54
N MET A 6 8.27 -7.71 -0.24
CA MET A 6 8.26 -7.16 -1.60
C MET A 6 7.72 -8.14 -2.64
N GLN A 7 7.38 -9.37 -2.26
CA GLN A 7 6.87 -10.39 -3.17
C GLN A 7 5.35 -10.53 -3.03
N GLY A 8 4.68 -10.87 -4.12
CA GLY A 8 3.25 -11.22 -4.12
C GLY A 8 2.31 -10.02 -3.95
N PHE A 9 2.70 -8.84 -4.44
CA PHE A 9 1.83 -7.65 -4.50
C PHE A 9 1.27 -7.21 -3.14
N ALA A 10 2.09 -7.26 -2.08
CA ALA A 10 1.66 -6.93 -0.72
C ALA A 10 1.08 -5.50 -0.59
N THR A 11 1.46 -4.59 -1.48
CA THR A 11 0.99 -3.20 -1.56
C THR A 11 -0.26 -3.00 -2.42
N ALA A 12 -0.84 -4.06 -3.00
CA ALA A 12 -2.04 -3.95 -3.84
C ALA A 12 -3.23 -3.36 -3.06
N THR A 13 -3.42 -3.76 -1.80
CA THR A 13 -4.45 -3.16 -0.94
C THR A 13 -4.19 -1.68 -0.68
N ASP A 14 -2.92 -1.27 -0.55
CA ASP A 14 -2.56 0.14 -0.38
C ASP A 14 -2.87 0.97 -1.64
N LEU A 15 -2.73 0.40 -2.84
CA LEU A 15 -3.17 1.03 -4.09
C LEU A 15 -4.69 1.21 -4.16
N ALA A 16 -5.46 0.22 -3.67
CA ALA A 16 -6.91 0.33 -3.59
C ALA A 16 -7.33 1.43 -2.61
N ASP A 17 -6.73 1.46 -1.42
CA ASP A 17 -6.95 2.52 -0.42
C ASP A 17 -6.59 3.91 -0.98
N TYR A 18 -5.51 4.00 -1.75
CA TYR A 18 -5.09 5.23 -2.43
C TYR A 18 -6.17 5.74 -3.41
N LEU A 19 -6.74 4.86 -4.25
CA LEU A 19 -7.81 5.22 -5.17
C LEU A 19 -9.09 5.63 -4.43
N VAL A 20 -9.42 4.94 -3.34
CA VAL A 20 -10.57 5.27 -2.50
C VAL A 20 -10.40 6.64 -1.86
N LYS A 21 -9.21 6.96 -1.35
CA LYS A 21 -8.89 8.30 -0.82
C LYS A 21 -9.00 9.39 -1.89
N LYS A 22 -8.83 9.04 -3.18
CA LYS A 22 -9.05 9.95 -4.32
C LYS A 22 -10.50 9.98 -4.85
N GLY A 23 -11.42 9.34 -4.14
CA GLY A 23 -12.86 9.42 -4.40
C GLY A 23 -13.45 8.26 -5.20
N MET A 24 -12.66 7.23 -5.52
CA MET A 24 -13.17 6.04 -6.20
C MET A 24 -13.94 5.14 -5.21
N PRO A 25 -15.12 4.61 -5.55
CA PRO A 25 -15.78 3.60 -4.74
C PRO A 25 -14.90 2.36 -4.55
N PHE A 26 -14.89 1.76 -3.35
CA PHE A 26 -13.99 0.64 -3.03
C PHE A 26 -14.10 -0.54 -3.99
N ARG A 27 -15.32 -0.88 -4.43
CA ARG A 27 -15.55 -1.97 -5.40
C ARG A 27 -14.80 -1.71 -6.71
N ASP A 28 -14.90 -0.48 -7.22
CA ASP A 28 -14.27 -0.09 -8.48
C ASP A 28 -12.75 -0.01 -8.31
N ALA A 29 -12.27 0.52 -7.18
CA ALA A 29 -10.85 0.55 -6.84
C ALA A 29 -10.25 -0.86 -6.78
N HIS A 30 -10.94 -1.79 -6.13
CA HIS A 30 -10.52 -3.19 -6.06
C HIS A 30 -10.44 -3.84 -7.45
N GLU A 31 -11.40 -3.55 -8.34
CA GLU A 31 -11.39 -4.08 -9.72
C GLU A 31 -10.23 -3.50 -10.55
N VAL A 32 -10.01 -2.19 -10.48
CA VAL A 32 -8.88 -1.49 -11.12
C VAL A 32 -7.55 -2.08 -10.65
N VAL A 33 -7.38 -2.27 -9.34
CA VAL A 33 -6.16 -2.88 -8.78
C VAL A 33 -5.99 -4.32 -9.21
N ALA A 34 -7.06 -5.11 -9.26
CA ALA A 34 -6.99 -6.49 -9.73
C ALA A 34 -6.52 -6.57 -11.20
N GLN A 35 -6.90 -5.61 -12.04
CA GLN A 35 -6.39 -5.51 -13.42
C GLN A 35 -4.91 -5.13 -13.45
N ALA A 36 -4.50 -4.13 -12.64
CA ALA A 36 -3.10 -3.71 -12.55
C ALA A 36 -2.19 -4.85 -12.03
N VAL A 37 -2.63 -5.61 -11.03
CA VAL A 37 -1.90 -6.77 -10.49
C VAL A 37 -1.72 -7.84 -11.56
N ARG A 38 -2.78 -8.19 -12.31
CA ARG A 38 -2.67 -9.15 -13.40
C ARG A 38 -1.66 -8.70 -14.46
N HIS A 39 -1.69 -7.43 -14.82
CA HIS A 39 -0.75 -6.87 -15.80
C HIS A 39 0.71 -6.92 -15.30
N ALA A 40 0.94 -6.58 -14.03
CA ALA A 40 2.26 -6.66 -13.41
C ALA A 40 2.78 -8.10 -13.36
N ASP A 41 1.90 -9.05 -12.99
CA ASP A 41 2.21 -10.48 -12.95
C ASP A 41 2.57 -11.04 -14.33
N GLU A 42 1.79 -10.70 -15.37
CA GLU A 42 2.08 -11.06 -16.77
C GLU A 42 3.41 -10.46 -17.27
N ALA A 43 3.76 -9.25 -16.80
CA ALA A 43 5.02 -8.59 -17.12
C ALA A 43 6.21 -9.07 -16.27
N GLY A 44 5.97 -9.88 -15.23
CA GLY A 44 7.00 -10.38 -14.32
C GLY A 44 7.63 -9.31 -13.43
N VAL A 45 6.88 -8.25 -13.10
CA VAL A 45 7.33 -7.11 -12.30
C VAL A 45 6.35 -6.83 -11.14
N ASP A 46 6.79 -6.10 -10.12
CA ASP A 46 5.90 -5.62 -9.07
C ASP A 46 5.08 -4.38 -9.51
N LEU A 47 3.99 -4.05 -8.81
CA LEU A 47 3.22 -2.84 -9.05
C LEU A 47 4.06 -1.56 -8.97
N SER A 48 5.04 -1.52 -8.06
CA SER A 48 5.96 -0.39 -7.89
C SER A 48 6.92 -0.18 -9.07
N GLU A 49 7.08 -1.19 -9.92
CA GLU A 49 7.97 -1.17 -11.09
C GLU A 49 7.24 -0.81 -12.38
N LEU A 50 5.91 -0.78 -12.38
CA LEU A 50 5.14 -0.33 -13.53
C LEU A 50 5.35 1.17 -13.76
N PRO A 51 5.53 1.61 -15.03
CA PRO A 51 5.65 3.02 -15.35
C PRO A 51 4.33 3.76 -15.07
N LEU A 52 4.43 5.04 -14.74
CA LEU A 52 3.28 5.84 -14.32
C LEU A 52 2.20 5.88 -15.41
N GLU A 53 2.61 5.94 -16.67
CA GLU A 53 1.72 5.93 -17.83
C GLU A 53 0.91 4.63 -17.91
N ALA A 54 1.51 3.48 -17.59
CA ALA A 54 0.81 2.20 -17.54
C ALA A 54 -0.21 2.19 -16.39
N LEU A 55 0.19 2.67 -15.20
CA LEU A 55 -0.71 2.79 -14.06
C LEU A 55 -1.89 3.73 -14.36
N GLN A 56 -1.64 4.86 -15.03
CA GLN A 56 -2.66 5.80 -15.49
C GLN A 56 -3.55 5.26 -16.62
N GLY A 57 -3.18 4.13 -17.23
CA GLY A 57 -4.02 3.34 -18.11
C GLY A 57 -5.20 2.70 -17.36
N PHE A 58 -5.01 2.32 -16.10
CA PHE A 58 -6.06 1.70 -15.27
C PHE A 58 -6.95 2.74 -14.58
N SER A 59 -6.39 3.89 -14.18
CA SER A 59 -7.18 4.98 -13.59
C SER A 59 -6.50 6.33 -13.74
N LYS A 60 -7.26 7.35 -14.19
CA LYS A 60 -6.79 8.74 -14.28
C LYS A 60 -6.59 9.41 -12.91
N LEU A 61 -7.07 8.80 -11.83
CA LEU A 61 -6.80 9.27 -10.47
C LEU A 61 -5.37 8.92 -10.01
N ILE A 62 -4.65 8.05 -10.74
CA ILE A 62 -3.27 7.70 -10.41
C ILE A 62 -2.33 8.84 -10.83
N SER A 63 -1.45 9.24 -9.93
CA SER A 63 -0.44 10.27 -10.15
C SER A 63 0.88 9.82 -9.52
N ASP A 64 1.94 10.61 -9.70
CA ASP A 64 3.31 10.26 -9.26
C ASP A 64 3.40 9.91 -7.76
N ASP A 65 2.49 10.44 -6.94
CA ASP A 65 2.38 10.14 -5.51
C ASP A 65 2.03 8.66 -5.19
N VAL A 66 1.60 7.88 -6.19
CA VAL A 66 1.29 6.45 -6.04
C VAL A 66 2.49 5.62 -5.58
N TYR A 67 3.70 5.96 -6.02
CA TYR A 67 4.90 5.23 -5.64
C TYR A 67 5.20 5.38 -4.14
N GLY A 68 4.69 6.44 -3.51
CA GLY A 68 4.79 6.61 -2.06
C GLY A 68 4.05 5.52 -1.29
N VAL A 69 2.92 5.00 -1.81
CA VAL A 69 2.14 3.94 -1.16
C VAL A 69 2.56 2.53 -1.58
N LEU A 70 3.25 2.39 -2.73
CA LEU A 70 3.75 1.10 -3.24
C LEU A 70 5.10 0.69 -2.63
N THR A 71 5.37 1.10 -1.39
CA THR A 71 6.57 0.71 -0.64
C THR A 71 6.19 0.09 0.70
N PRO A 72 7.01 -0.79 1.29
CA PRO A 72 6.78 -1.31 2.63
C PRO A 72 6.67 -0.19 3.67
N GLU A 73 7.52 0.82 3.57
CA GLU A 73 7.50 1.99 4.43
C GLU A 73 6.20 2.79 4.28
N GLY A 74 5.75 3.02 3.05
CA GLY A 74 4.48 3.66 2.74
C GLY A 74 3.30 2.92 3.36
N SER A 75 3.24 1.61 3.15
CA SER A 75 2.21 0.72 3.69
C SER A 75 2.17 0.76 5.23
N LEU A 76 3.33 0.64 5.89
CA LEU A 76 3.42 0.72 7.36
C LEU A 76 2.96 2.09 7.88
N ASN A 77 3.44 3.18 7.27
CA ASN A 77 3.12 4.53 7.70
C ASN A 77 1.64 4.89 7.46
N ALA A 78 0.98 4.28 6.45
CA ALA A 78 -0.44 4.50 6.18
C ALA A 78 -1.35 3.97 7.30
N ARG A 79 -0.88 2.99 8.09
CA ARG A 79 -1.60 2.42 9.25
C ARG A 79 -1.29 3.18 10.55
N ASN A 80 -1.27 4.52 10.51
CA ASN A 80 -1.00 5.37 11.68
C ASN A 80 -2.28 5.75 12.45
N HIS A 81 -3.05 4.74 12.87
CA HIS A 81 -4.16 4.88 13.80
C HIS A 81 -3.87 4.06 15.06
N LEU A 82 -4.66 4.26 16.13
CA LEU A 82 -4.50 3.50 17.36
C LEU A 82 -4.45 2.00 17.07
N GLY A 83 -3.41 1.32 17.55
CA GLY A 83 -3.18 -0.11 17.34
C GLY A 83 -2.67 -0.50 15.94
N GLY A 84 -2.39 0.46 15.06
CA GLY A 84 -1.85 0.22 13.73
C GLY A 84 -0.35 -0.11 13.72
N THR A 85 0.17 -0.44 12.54
CA THR A 85 1.55 -0.92 12.35
C THR A 85 2.57 0.18 12.08
N ALA A 86 2.15 1.45 12.04
CA ALA A 86 3.08 2.56 11.88
C ALA A 86 4.15 2.55 12.99
N PRO A 87 5.43 2.83 12.67
CA PRO A 87 6.52 2.76 13.66
C PRO A 87 6.27 3.61 14.92
N GLU A 88 5.57 4.73 14.78
CA GLU A 88 5.14 5.56 15.90
C GLU A 88 4.15 4.82 16.82
N GLN A 89 3.11 4.19 16.26
CA GLN A 89 2.12 3.42 17.01
C GLN A 89 2.75 2.23 17.73
N VAL A 90 3.68 1.53 17.08
CA VAL A 90 4.44 0.44 17.70
C VAL A 90 5.27 0.95 18.88
N ARG A 91 5.96 2.09 18.74
CA ARG A 91 6.72 2.70 19.85
C ARG A 91 5.81 3.09 21.02
N LEU A 92 4.66 3.70 20.75
CA LEU A 92 3.67 4.05 21.76
C LEU A 92 3.17 2.80 22.50
N GLN A 93 2.87 1.73 21.77
CA GLN A 93 2.39 0.49 22.34
C GLN A 93 3.46 -0.22 23.20
N VAL A 94 4.72 -0.23 22.74
CA VAL A 94 5.84 -0.77 23.52
C VAL A 94 6.03 0.02 24.82
N LYS A 95 5.99 1.36 24.76
CA LYS A 95 6.09 2.21 25.96
C LYS A 95 4.98 1.89 26.96
N ARG A 96 3.72 1.87 26.50
CA ARG A 96 2.56 1.55 27.33
C ARG A 96 2.71 0.20 28.05
N TRP A 97 3.13 -0.85 27.35
CA TRP A 97 3.30 -2.17 27.95
C TRP A 97 4.42 -2.23 28.98
N ARG A 98 5.53 -1.51 28.73
CA ARG A 98 6.62 -1.39 29.71
C ARG A 98 6.17 -0.71 30.99
N GLU A 99 5.34 0.33 30.89
CA GLU A 99 4.78 1.03 32.05
C GLU A 99 3.77 0.17 32.83
N MET A 100 3.04 -0.73 32.16
CA MET A 100 2.09 -1.65 32.80
C MET A 100 2.75 -2.89 33.44
N SER A 101 3.95 -3.25 32.98
CA SER A 101 4.68 -4.46 33.42
C SER A 101 5.75 -4.15 34.47
N ALA A 102 5.92 -2.87 34.82
CA ALA A 102 6.76 -2.37 35.90
C ALA A 102 5.91 -2.18 37.17
#